data_AF-R9JHF7-F1
#
_entry.id   AF-R9JHF7-F1
#
_cell.length_a   1.000
_cell.length_b   1.000
_cell.length_c   1.000
_cell.angle_alpha   90.00
_cell.angle_beta   90.00
_cell.angle_gamma   90.00
#
_symmetry.space_group_name_H-M   'P 1'
#
loop_
_entity.id
_entity.type
_entity.pdbx_description
1 polymer ?
#
loop_
_entity_poly.entity_id
_entity_poly.type
_entity_poly.pdbx_seq_one_letter_code
_entity_poly.pdbx_strand_id
1 'polypeptide(L)'
;MKYFIKNEQDLDVLLAERCVQKQEIDSAWVWESERGHEEHFGCDAIVLNAKGKWFDQKIVTRLNIFEGSVVQCIPVTKIQPEDQQKVKNTNLYIQENFDHIYQTMLERLLPSIIEWGVRDEDTDELITTIEQFHKTRWSREIAGMEAESIRCIQLNCKYQKDDMVVYSLIFNAGYVDDGFEVVFWKDRVLFFLDGNTEEQIFDFVNYVDWPDCLE
;
A
#
# COMPACT_ATOMS: atom_id res chain seq x y z
N MET A 1 25.25 -1.22 6.00
CA MET A 1 25.60 -1.05 4.57
C MET A 1 24.39 -0.40 3.89
N LYS A 2 24.50 0.83 3.37
CA LYS A 2 23.38 1.57 2.74
C LYS A 2 23.44 1.33 1.23
N TYR A 3 22.43 0.68 0.66
CA TYR A 3 22.34 0.49 -0.79
C TYR A 3 21.60 1.69 -1.40
N PHE A 4 22.24 2.36 -2.35
CA PHE A 4 21.64 3.40 -3.19
C PHE A 4 21.44 2.76 -4.57
N ILE A 5 20.18 2.58 -4.97
CA ILE A 5 19.83 2.11 -6.32
C ILE A 5 20.05 3.28 -7.26
N LYS A 6 21.00 3.18 -8.20
CA LYS A 6 21.36 4.28 -9.10
C LYS A 6 21.08 4.01 -10.57
N ASN A 7 20.71 2.79 -10.95
CA ASN A 7 20.33 2.45 -12.34
C ASN A 7 19.63 1.09 -12.44
N GLU A 8 19.15 0.77 -13.64
CA GLU A 8 18.32 -0.40 -13.96
C GLU A 8 19.02 -1.76 -13.69
N GLN A 9 20.35 -1.79 -13.77
CA GLN A 9 21.15 -2.98 -13.46
C GLN A 9 21.19 -3.31 -11.96
N ASP A 10 21.09 -2.31 -11.07
CA ASP A 10 21.01 -2.54 -9.62
C ASP A 10 19.67 -3.19 -9.23
N LEU A 11 18.62 -2.98 -10.02
CA LEU A 11 17.29 -3.57 -9.82
C LEU A 11 17.25 -5.03 -10.30
N ASP A 12 17.86 -5.34 -11.44
CA ASP A 12 17.98 -6.71 -11.95
C ASP A 12 18.83 -7.59 -11.02
N VAL A 13 19.86 -7.02 -10.37
CA VAL A 13 20.63 -7.70 -9.32
C VAL A 13 19.76 -7.96 -8.07
N LEU A 14 18.92 -7.02 -7.66
CA LEU A 14 17.97 -7.19 -6.54
C LEU A 14 16.92 -8.26 -6.81
N LEU A 15 16.46 -8.38 -8.06
CA LEU A 15 15.49 -9.39 -8.50
C LEU A 15 16.15 -10.76 -8.73
N ALA A 16 17.41 -10.80 -9.21
CA ALA A 16 18.15 -12.04 -9.44
C ALA A 16 18.75 -12.64 -8.15
N GLU A 17 19.25 -11.82 -7.22
CA GLU A 17 19.81 -12.29 -5.94
C GLU A 17 18.73 -12.80 -4.98
N ARG A 18 17.46 -12.42 -5.16
CA ARG A 18 16.32 -12.99 -4.39
C ARG A 18 15.78 -14.30 -4.95
N CYS A 19 16.26 -14.77 -6.12
CA CYS A 19 15.83 -16.05 -6.68
C CYS A 19 16.69 -17.26 -6.24
N VAL A 20 17.78 -17.09 -5.49
CA VAL A 20 18.57 -18.21 -4.96
C VAL A 20 19.06 -17.96 -3.54
N GLN A 21 18.19 -18.16 -2.55
CA GLN A 21 18.54 -18.88 -1.32
C GLN A 21 17.28 -19.55 -0.75
N LYS A 22 16.90 -20.63 -1.41
CA LYS A 22 15.76 -21.48 -1.11
C LYS A 22 16.00 -22.38 0.12
N GLN A 23 16.74 -21.92 1.14
CA GLN A 23 17.12 -22.78 2.27
C GLN A 23 17.42 -22.11 3.64
N GLU A 24 17.31 -20.78 3.80
CA GLU A 24 17.40 -20.14 5.14
C GLU A 24 16.35 -19.01 5.37
N ILE A 25 15.29 -18.99 4.57
CA ILE A 25 14.06 -18.18 4.83
C ILE A 25 12.88 -19.15 4.99
N ASP A 26 13.08 -20.22 5.75
CA ASP A 26 12.08 -21.29 5.94
C ASP A 26 11.38 -21.22 7.32
N SER A 27 11.42 -20.08 8.03
CA SER A 27 10.79 -20.02 9.37
C SER A 27 10.35 -18.66 9.92
N ALA A 28 10.33 -17.56 9.14
CA ALA A 28 10.01 -16.24 9.71
C ALA A 28 8.98 -15.36 8.98
N TRP A 29 8.47 -15.76 7.81
CA TRP A 29 7.53 -14.91 7.06
C TRP A 29 6.39 -15.73 6.45
N VAL A 30 5.70 -16.47 7.32
CA VAL A 30 4.31 -16.85 7.12
C VAL A 30 3.56 -16.02 8.15
N TRP A 31 2.66 -15.15 7.69
CA TRP A 31 1.61 -14.66 8.57
C TRP A 31 0.72 -15.87 8.91
N GLU A 32 1.00 -16.54 10.02
CA GLU A 32 0.00 -17.38 10.65
C GLU A 32 -1.11 -16.45 11.16
N SER A 33 -2.21 -16.38 10.41
CA SER A 33 -3.46 -15.86 10.94
C SER A 33 -3.94 -16.83 12.02
N GLU A 34 -3.63 -16.57 13.28
CA GLU A 34 -4.35 -17.17 14.41
C GLU A 34 -5.78 -16.61 14.46
N ARG A 35 -6.60 -17.06 13.50
CA ARG A 35 -8.07 -17.07 13.47
C ARG A 35 -8.44 -17.67 12.12
N GLY A 36 -8.88 -18.93 12.15
CA GLY A 36 -9.14 -19.73 10.97
C GLY A 36 -10.10 -19.03 10.01
N HIS A 37 -9.57 -18.58 8.89
CA HIS A 37 -10.22 -18.55 7.59
C HIS A 37 -9.12 -18.89 6.58
N GLU A 38 -9.19 -20.11 6.04
CA GLU A 38 -8.42 -20.51 4.88
C GLU A 38 -8.85 -19.61 3.71
N GLU A 39 -7.99 -18.71 3.22
CA GLU A 39 -8.14 -18.17 1.86
C GLU A 39 -6.84 -17.53 1.34
N HIS A 40 -6.61 -17.80 0.06
CA HIS A 40 -5.38 -17.69 -0.71
C HIS A 40 -4.77 -16.28 -0.85
N PHE A 41 -3.55 -16.03 -0.36
CA PHE A 41 -2.77 -14.87 -0.82
C PHE A 41 -1.26 -15.17 -0.85
N GLY A 42 -0.68 -15.23 -2.06
CA GLY A 42 0.77 -15.15 -2.22
C GLY A 42 1.18 -13.69 -2.12
N CYS A 43 1.85 -13.28 -1.04
CA CYS A 43 2.17 -11.88 -0.79
C CYS A 43 3.69 -11.65 -0.83
N ASP A 44 4.16 -10.86 -1.80
CA ASP A 44 5.50 -10.28 -1.72
C ASP A 44 5.50 -9.15 -0.68
N ALA A 45 6.61 -8.95 0.03
CA ALA A 45 6.77 -7.80 0.94
C ALA A 45 7.58 -6.71 0.24
N ILE A 46 7.12 -5.46 0.35
CA ILE A 46 7.81 -4.28 -0.14
C ILE A 46 8.21 -3.37 1.03
N VAL A 47 9.38 -2.76 0.93
CA VAL A 47 9.84 -1.75 1.87
C VAL A 47 9.67 -0.38 1.24
N LEU A 48 8.86 0.47 1.85
CA LEU A 48 8.65 1.85 1.43
C LEU A 48 9.70 2.75 2.06
N ASN A 49 10.33 3.56 1.21
CA ASN A 49 11.35 4.51 1.63
C ASN A 49 10.71 5.86 2.01
N ALA A 50 10.13 5.93 3.20
CA ALA A 50 9.68 7.21 3.76
C ALA A 50 10.87 8.17 3.91
N LYS A 51 10.70 9.43 3.50
CA LYS A 51 11.77 10.43 3.42
C LYS A 51 11.81 11.36 4.63
N GLY A 52 11.20 10.95 5.74
CA GLY A 52 11.33 11.61 7.03
C GLY A 52 10.32 12.72 7.30
N LYS A 53 9.28 12.90 6.46
CA LYS A 53 8.19 13.83 6.83
C LYS A 53 7.25 13.22 7.87
N TRP A 54 6.83 11.99 7.63
CA TRP A 54 5.82 11.30 8.44
C TRP A 54 6.37 10.11 9.21
N PHE A 55 7.42 9.47 8.69
CA PHE A 55 7.98 8.28 9.30
C PHE A 55 9.48 8.46 9.50
N ASP A 56 9.94 8.20 10.72
CA ASP A 56 11.35 8.20 11.09
C ASP A 56 12.06 6.90 10.69
N GLN A 57 11.28 5.87 10.36
CA GLN A 57 11.72 4.55 9.93
C GLN A 57 11.21 4.24 8.53
N LYS A 58 11.82 3.24 7.88
CA LYS A 58 11.23 2.64 6.67
C LYS A 58 9.96 1.88 7.07
N ILE A 59 9.05 1.72 6.11
CA ILE A 59 7.83 0.94 6.32
C ILE A 59 7.95 -0.38 5.58
N VAL A 60 7.60 -1.50 6.22
CA VAL A 60 7.41 -2.79 5.57
C VAL A 60 5.92 -3.07 5.43
N THR A 61 5.49 -3.41 4.21
CA THR A 61 4.08 -3.65 3.89
C THR A 61 3.93 -4.78 2.87
N ARG A 62 2.74 -5.36 2.77
CA ARG A 62 2.41 -6.39 1.78
C ARG A 62 2.22 -5.75 0.42
N LEU A 63 2.61 -6.44 -0.64
CA LEU A 63 2.33 -6.07 -2.03
C LEU A 63 1.48 -7.16 -2.65
N ASN A 64 0.26 -6.79 -3.05
CA ASN A 64 -0.66 -7.64 -3.79
C ASN A 64 -0.80 -7.12 -5.21
N ILE A 65 -0.77 -8.02 -6.19
CA ILE A 65 -0.89 -7.67 -7.61
C ILE A 65 -2.01 -8.51 -8.21
N PHE A 66 -2.91 -7.84 -8.90
CA PHE A 66 -4.11 -8.45 -9.46
C PHE A 66 -4.16 -8.25 -10.97
N GLU A 67 -4.53 -9.31 -11.68
CA GLU A 67 -4.77 -9.31 -13.11
C GLU A 67 -6.27 -9.45 -13.35
N GLY A 68 -6.89 -8.39 -13.86
CA GLY A 68 -8.33 -8.37 -14.15
C GLY A 68 -9.21 -8.10 -12.92
N SER A 69 -10.37 -8.75 -12.85
CA SER A 69 -11.39 -8.53 -11.81
C SER A 69 -11.41 -9.66 -10.78
N VAL A 70 -10.33 -10.43 -10.67
CA VAL A 70 -10.26 -11.60 -9.79
C VAL A 70 -9.51 -11.21 -8.53
N VAL A 71 -10.06 -11.52 -7.35
CA VAL A 71 -9.43 -11.33 -6.02
C VAL A 71 -8.34 -12.39 -5.77
N GLN A 72 -7.66 -12.84 -6.82
CA GLN A 72 -6.54 -13.78 -6.69
C GLN A 72 -5.25 -13.00 -6.93
N CYS A 73 -4.49 -12.78 -5.86
CA CYS A 73 -3.16 -12.19 -5.99
C CYS A 73 -2.28 -13.11 -6.84
N ILE A 74 -1.60 -12.53 -7.83
CA ILE A 74 -0.62 -13.22 -8.65
C ILE A 74 0.80 -12.82 -8.21
N PRO A 75 1.74 -13.78 -8.13
CA PRO A 75 3.14 -13.45 -7.87
C PRO A 75 3.72 -12.65 -9.05
N VAL A 76 4.70 -11.78 -8.78
CA VAL A 76 5.34 -10.93 -9.80
C VAL A 76 5.82 -11.74 -11.02
N THR A 77 6.31 -12.95 -10.79
CA THR A 77 6.83 -13.87 -11.82
C THR A 77 5.77 -14.40 -12.79
N LYS A 78 4.48 -14.22 -12.49
CA LYS A 78 3.36 -14.69 -13.32
C LYS A 78 2.58 -13.56 -14.00
N ILE A 79 2.96 -12.31 -13.79
CA ILE A 79 2.35 -11.15 -14.47
C ILE A 79 2.68 -11.23 -15.97
N GLN A 80 1.74 -10.90 -16.84
CA GLN A 80 2.03 -10.80 -18.28
C GLN A 80 3.15 -9.78 -18.56
N PRO A 81 4.05 -10.02 -19.53
CA PRO A 81 5.16 -9.12 -19.82
C PRO A 81 4.76 -7.65 -20.05
N GLU A 82 3.63 -7.41 -20.71
CA GLU A 82 3.08 -6.08 -20.97
C GLU A 82 2.65 -5.32 -19.71
N ASP A 83 2.32 -6.02 -18.64
CA ASP A 83 1.88 -5.44 -17.37
C ASP A 83 3.00 -5.38 -16.33
N GLN A 84 4.02 -6.24 -16.47
CA GLN A 84 5.23 -6.20 -15.64
C GLN A 84 5.89 -4.82 -15.64
N GLN A 85 6.02 -4.19 -16.82
CA GLN A 85 6.63 -2.87 -16.92
C GLN A 85 5.77 -1.80 -16.22
N LYS A 86 4.44 -1.88 -16.33
CA LYS A 86 3.54 -0.91 -15.70
C LYS A 86 3.51 -1.05 -14.18
N VAL A 87 3.50 -2.29 -13.69
CA VAL A 87 3.66 -2.61 -12.27
C VAL A 87 4.99 -2.10 -11.74
N LYS A 88 6.10 -2.31 -12.47
CA LYS A 88 7.43 -1.80 -12.13
C LYS A 88 7.43 -0.27 -12.04
N ASN A 89 6.89 0.41 -13.05
CA ASN A 89 6.79 1.87 -13.08
C ASN A 89 5.95 2.40 -11.90
N THR A 90 4.83 1.75 -11.61
CA THR A 90 3.93 2.13 -10.50
C THR A 90 4.61 1.97 -9.15
N ASN A 91 5.28 0.84 -8.92
CA ASN A 91 6.05 0.62 -7.71
C ASN A 91 7.17 1.65 -7.54
N LEU A 92 7.94 1.95 -8.60
CA LEU A 92 8.98 2.97 -8.56
C LEU A 92 8.40 4.35 -8.22
N TYR A 93 7.29 4.71 -8.85
CA TYR A 93 6.60 5.97 -8.57
C TYR A 93 6.17 6.08 -7.10
N ILE A 94 5.56 5.02 -6.54
CA ILE A 94 5.16 4.99 -5.13
C ILE A 94 6.38 5.18 -4.23
N GLN A 95 7.47 4.45 -4.48
CA GLN A 95 8.71 4.56 -3.70
C GLN A 95 9.32 5.97 -3.73
N GLU A 96 9.29 6.62 -4.88
CA GLU A 96 9.85 7.97 -5.05
C GLU A 96 8.98 9.06 -4.41
N ASN A 97 7.67 8.84 -4.32
CA ASN A 97 6.69 9.87 -3.94
C ASN A 97 5.91 9.54 -2.66
N PHE A 98 6.31 8.51 -1.91
CA PHE A 98 5.51 7.95 -0.81
C PHE A 98 5.08 8.99 0.24
N ASP A 99 5.99 9.85 0.72
CA ASP A 99 5.64 10.89 1.70
C ASP A 99 4.55 11.85 1.20
N HIS A 100 4.55 12.14 -0.11
CA HIS A 100 3.52 12.98 -0.74
C HIS A 100 2.21 12.23 -0.88
N ILE A 101 2.25 11.00 -1.41
CA ILE A 101 1.07 10.12 -1.54
C ILE A 101 0.38 9.94 -0.17
N TYR A 102 1.16 9.66 0.87
CA TYR A 102 0.68 9.48 2.23
C TYR A 102 0.07 10.77 2.79
N GLN A 103 0.67 11.93 2.53
CA GLN A 103 0.06 13.21 2.91
C GLN A 103 -1.28 13.42 2.20
N THR A 104 -1.34 13.22 0.88
CA THR A 104 -2.58 13.40 0.10
C THR A 104 -3.69 12.47 0.62
N MET A 105 -3.33 11.24 1.01
CA MET A 105 -4.23 10.30 1.65
C MET A 105 -4.84 10.88 2.94
N LEU A 106 -3.99 11.36 3.86
CA LEU A 106 -4.46 11.93 5.13
C LEU A 106 -5.31 13.18 4.91
N GLU A 107 -4.89 14.08 4.01
CA GLU A 107 -5.64 15.28 3.63
C GLU A 107 -7.04 14.94 3.08
N ARG A 108 -7.13 13.86 2.30
CA ARG A 108 -8.39 13.44 1.69
C ARG A 108 -9.36 12.82 2.69
N LEU A 109 -8.84 12.06 3.65
CA LEU A 109 -9.59 11.34 4.67
C LEU A 109 -10.02 12.26 5.84
N LEU A 110 -9.17 13.22 6.24
CA LEU A 110 -9.36 14.06 7.43
C LEU A 110 -10.75 14.72 7.54
N PRO A 111 -11.37 15.26 6.46
CA PRO A 111 -12.72 15.83 6.56
C PRO A 111 -13.76 14.83 7.09
N SER A 112 -13.72 13.59 6.62
CA SER A 112 -14.61 12.51 7.10
C SER A 112 -14.32 12.19 8.56
N ILE A 113 -13.05 12.18 8.95
CA ILE A 113 -12.64 11.89 10.33
C ILE A 113 -13.18 12.95 11.30
N ILE A 114 -13.11 14.22 10.90
CA ILE A 114 -13.68 15.34 11.65
C ILE A 114 -15.20 15.21 11.73
N GLU A 115 -15.86 14.89 10.61
CA GLU A 115 -17.32 14.71 10.55
C GLU A 115 -17.82 13.57 11.44
N TRP A 116 -17.09 12.45 11.47
CA TRP A 116 -17.39 11.30 12.34
C TRP A 116 -17.09 11.57 13.81
N GLY A 117 -16.42 12.68 14.13
CA GLY A 117 -16.11 13.06 15.51
C GLY A 117 -15.12 12.11 16.17
N VAL A 118 -14.20 11.54 15.39
CA VAL A 118 -13.20 10.59 15.90
C VAL A 118 -12.28 11.27 16.90
N ARG A 119 -11.92 10.52 17.94
CA ARG A 119 -11.03 10.95 19.02
C ARG A 119 -9.81 10.06 19.08
N ASP A 120 -8.70 10.65 19.50
CA ASP A 120 -7.48 9.92 19.84
C ASP A 120 -7.74 9.07 21.10
N GLU A 121 -7.40 7.78 21.06
CA GLU A 121 -7.72 6.84 22.14
C GLU A 121 -6.96 7.13 23.44
N ASP A 122 -5.74 7.66 23.33
CA ASP A 122 -4.87 7.93 24.48
C ASP A 122 -5.23 9.23 25.20
N THR A 123 -5.66 10.25 24.46
CA THR A 123 -5.90 11.60 24.97
C THR A 123 -7.38 12.00 25.05
N ASP A 124 -8.28 11.24 24.41
CA ASP A 124 -9.69 11.56 24.22
C ASP A 124 -9.93 12.91 23.49
N GLU A 125 -8.89 13.47 22.85
CA GLU A 125 -8.99 14.71 22.08
C GLU A 125 -9.58 14.44 20.68
N LEU A 126 -10.40 15.38 20.20
CA LEU A 126 -10.91 15.33 18.82
C LEU A 126 -9.78 15.47 17.82
N ILE A 127 -9.78 14.61 16.80
CA ILE A 127 -8.85 14.69 15.68
C ILE A 127 -9.30 15.81 14.75
N THR A 128 -8.46 16.83 14.59
CA THR A 128 -8.76 18.02 13.77
C THR A 128 -7.63 18.41 12.82
N THR A 129 -6.43 17.84 12.98
CA THR A 129 -5.28 18.10 12.11
C THR A 129 -4.71 16.81 11.52
N ILE A 130 -3.93 16.95 10.46
CA ILE A 130 -3.24 15.84 9.78
C ILE A 130 -2.25 15.16 10.73
N GLU A 131 -1.55 15.93 11.56
CA GLU A 131 -0.58 15.42 12.53
C GLU A 131 -1.26 14.61 13.63
N GLN A 132 -2.42 15.06 14.11
CA GLN A 132 -3.23 14.27 15.05
C GLN A 132 -3.69 12.97 14.38
N PHE A 133 -4.20 13.05 13.15
CA PHE A 133 -4.68 11.86 12.44
C PHE A 133 -3.56 10.85 12.14
N HIS A 134 -2.38 11.32 11.73
CA HIS A 134 -1.21 10.48 11.54
C HIS A 134 -0.79 9.74 12.83
N LYS A 135 -0.93 10.38 13.99
CA LYS A 135 -0.58 9.78 15.29
C LYS A 135 -1.51 8.65 15.70
N THR A 136 -2.77 8.65 15.25
CA THR A 136 -3.70 7.58 15.59
C THR A 136 -3.43 6.29 14.83
N ARG A 137 -2.59 6.32 13.78
CA ARG A 137 -2.31 5.14 12.97
C ARG A 137 -1.87 3.97 13.86
N TRP A 138 -2.39 2.79 13.56
CA TRP A 138 -1.86 1.58 14.17
C TRP A 138 -0.48 1.29 13.57
N SER A 139 0.50 0.99 14.42
CA SER A 139 1.82 0.57 13.95
C SER A 139 2.49 -0.38 14.92
N ARG A 140 3.38 -1.23 14.40
CA ARG A 140 4.30 -2.04 15.20
C ARG A 140 5.69 -2.00 14.58
N GLU A 141 6.72 -2.16 15.40
CA GLU A 141 8.08 -2.26 14.89
C GLU A 141 8.44 -3.71 14.55
N ILE A 142 8.96 -3.93 13.35
CA ILE A 142 9.50 -5.23 12.91
C ILE A 142 10.88 -4.99 12.30
N ALA A 143 11.91 -5.55 12.93
CA ALA A 143 13.30 -5.44 12.49
C ALA A 143 13.78 -3.98 12.26
N GLY A 144 13.36 -3.05 13.12
CA GLY A 144 13.71 -1.62 13.02
C GLY A 144 12.99 -0.88 11.89
N MET A 145 11.86 -1.41 11.42
CA MET A 145 10.97 -0.80 10.43
C MET A 145 9.55 -0.74 11.00
N GLU A 146 8.79 0.27 10.57
CA GLU A 146 7.37 0.36 10.90
C GLU A 146 6.57 -0.61 10.04
N ALA A 147 5.61 -1.30 10.63
CA ALA A 147 4.68 -2.20 9.97
C ALA A 147 3.24 -1.91 10.39
N GLU A 148 2.28 -2.45 9.65
CA GLU A 148 0.82 -2.30 9.84
C GLU A 148 0.22 -0.93 9.61
N SER A 149 0.98 0.17 9.66
CA SER A 149 0.42 1.51 9.37
C SER A 149 -0.14 1.60 7.95
N ILE A 150 0.60 1.04 6.99
CA ILE A 150 0.07 0.61 5.70
C ILE A 150 0.08 -0.92 5.70
N ARG A 151 -1.09 -1.54 5.76
CA ARG A 151 -1.24 -3.01 5.80
C ARG A 151 -0.80 -3.64 4.48
N CYS A 152 -1.20 -3.04 3.37
CA CYS A 152 -0.96 -3.57 2.04
C CYS A 152 -1.03 -2.46 0.96
N ILE A 153 -0.26 -2.66 -0.09
CA ILE A 153 -0.39 -1.98 -1.38
C ILE A 153 -0.99 -2.99 -2.36
N GLN A 154 -2.08 -2.62 -3.00
CA GLN A 154 -2.68 -3.43 -4.06
C GLN A 154 -2.46 -2.75 -5.41
N LEU A 155 -1.99 -3.50 -6.41
CA LEU A 155 -1.85 -3.04 -7.79
C LEU A 155 -2.86 -3.78 -8.67
N ASN A 156 -3.64 -3.05 -9.47
CA ASN A 156 -4.65 -3.66 -10.33
C ASN A 156 -4.34 -3.41 -11.82
N CYS A 157 -3.87 -4.44 -12.51
CA CYS A 157 -3.52 -4.37 -13.93
C CYS A 157 -4.72 -4.17 -14.86
N LYS A 158 -5.96 -4.38 -14.39
CA LYS A 158 -7.18 -4.09 -15.17
C LYS A 158 -7.30 -2.61 -15.52
N TYR A 159 -6.91 -1.74 -14.60
CA TYR A 159 -7.09 -0.30 -14.72
C TYR A 159 -5.73 0.37 -14.88
N GLN A 160 -5.41 0.70 -16.13
CA GLN A 160 -4.10 1.19 -16.52
C GLN A 160 -4.21 2.39 -17.45
N LYS A 161 -3.24 3.29 -17.36
CA LYS A 161 -3.05 4.45 -18.24
C LYS A 161 -1.58 4.83 -18.21
N ASP A 162 -1.05 5.53 -19.20
CA ASP A 162 0.30 6.15 -19.19
C ASP A 162 1.41 5.27 -18.58
N ASP A 163 1.45 3.99 -18.97
CA ASP A 163 2.41 2.97 -18.49
C ASP A 163 2.44 2.76 -16.97
N MET A 164 1.32 2.99 -16.29
CA MET A 164 1.11 2.73 -14.86
C MET A 164 -0.24 2.05 -14.63
N VAL A 165 -0.39 1.45 -13.45
CA VAL A 165 -1.64 0.83 -13.00
C VAL A 165 -2.24 1.62 -11.84
N VAL A 166 -3.55 1.56 -11.69
CA VAL A 166 -4.24 2.02 -10.48
C VAL A 166 -3.79 1.15 -9.31
N TYR A 167 -3.64 1.79 -8.16
CA TYR A 167 -3.24 1.11 -6.94
C TYR A 167 -4.09 1.55 -5.75
N SER A 168 -4.12 0.75 -4.69
CA SER A 168 -4.71 1.16 -3.41
C SER A 168 -3.69 1.02 -2.28
N LEU A 169 -3.85 1.87 -1.27
CA LEU A 169 -3.19 1.73 0.02
C LEU A 169 -4.23 1.35 1.06
N ILE A 170 -3.93 0.32 1.85
CA ILE A 170 -4.76 -0.10 2.98
C ILE A 170 -4.16 0.50 4.25
N PHE A 171 -4.75 1.61 4.71
CA PHE A 171 -4.27 2.39 5.84
C PHE A 171 -4.97 2.01 7.15
N ASN A 172 -4.22 1.62 8.17
CA ASN A 172 -4.77 1.31 9.48
C ASN A 172 -4.74 2.54 10.38
N ALA A 173 -5.89 3.17 10.55
CA ALA A 173 -6.04 4.41 11.29
C ALA A 173 -6.13 4.27 12.82
N GLY A 174 -6.03 3.05 13.36
CA GLY A 174 -6.05 2.73 14.80
C GLY A 174 -7.45 2.62 15.41
N TYR A 175 -8.43 3.39 14.92
CA TYR A 175 -9.80 3.42 15.45
C TYR A 175 -10.84 2.74 14.54
N VAL A 176 -10.42 2.19 13.39
CA VAL A 176 -11.24 1.38 12.49
C VAL A 176 -10.60 0.00 12.40
N ASP A 177 -11.34 -1.05 12.75
CA ASP A 177 -10.82 -2.43 12.83
C ASP A 177 -10.18 -2.90 11.51
N ASP A 178 -10.79 -2.55 10.38
CA ASP A 178 -10.38 -3.02 9.05
C ASP A 178 -9.53 -2.00 8.25
N GLY A 179 -9.36 -0.79 8.79
CA GLY A 179 -8.69 0.34 8.14
C GLY A 179 -9.50 1.00 7.01
N PHE A 180 -8.80 1.80 6.20
CA PHE A 180 -9.30 2.43 4.98
C PHE A 180 -8.64 1.83 3.76
N GLU A 181 -9.41 1.48 2.73
CA GLU A 181 -8.87 1.29 1.40
C GLU A 181 -8.95 2.61 0.64
N VAL A 182 -7.80 3.13 0.21
CA VAL A 182 -7.72 4.38 -0.53
C VAL A 182 -7.17 4.08 -1.91
N VAL A 183 -7.95 4.35 -2.95
CA VAL A 183 -7.63 4.06 -4.34
C VAL A 183 -7.01 5.28 -5.01
N PHE A 184 -5.90 5.08 -5.70
CA PHE A 184 -5.06 6.12 -6.27
C PHE A 184 -4.84 5.96 -7.76
N TRP A 185 -4.72 7.11 -8.41
CA TRP A 185 -3.97 7.26 -9.64
C TRP A 185 -2.83 8.24 -9.43
N LYS A 186 -1.59 7.76 -9.57
CA LYS A 186 -0.41 8.53 -9.16
C LYS A 186 -0.61 9.03 -7.72
N ASP A 187 -0.41 10.31 -7.44
CA ASP A 187 -0.60 10.93 -6.13
C ASP A 187 -2.04 11.37 -5.83
N ARG A 188 -3.00 11.17 -6.74
CA ARG A 188 -4.39 11.60 -6.57
C ARG A 188 -5.25 10.47 -5.99
N VAL A 189 -6.02 10.79 -4.95
CA VAL A 189 -7.06 9.88 -4.43
C VAL A 189 -8.28 9.94 -5.35
N LEU A 190 -8.62 8.80 -5.93
CA LEU A 190 -9.84 8.62 -6.72
C LEU A 190 -11.04 8.39 -5.82
N PHE A 191 -10.87 7.52 -4.82
CA PHE A 191 -11.95 7.03 -3.98
C PHE A 191 -11.37 6.44 -2.69
N PHE A 192 -12.17 6.38 -1.62
CA PHE A 192 -11.85 5.63 -0.40
C PHE A 192 -13.12 5.14 0.28
N LEU A 193 -13.01 4.05 1.03
CA LEU A 193 -14.05 3.57 1.96
C LEU A 193 -13.42 3.04 3.25
N ASP A 194 -14.21 3.09 4.32
CA ASP A 194 -13.97 2.42 5.58
C ASP A 194 -14.51 0.98 5.54
N GLY A 195 -13.73 -0.01 6.02
CA GLY A 195 -14.19 -1.40 6.07
C GLY A 195 -14.24 -2.13 4.72
N ASN A 196 -14.06 -3.46 4.74
CA ASN A 196 -13.94 -4.32 3.53
C ASN A 196 -12.81 -3.91 2.57
N THR A 197 -11.62 -3.74 3.13
CA THR A 197 -10.54 -2.91 2.58
C THR A 197 -9.72 -3.52 1.45
N GLU A 198 -10.17 -4.60 0.80
CA GLU A 198 -9.37 -5.26 -0.23
C GLU A 198 -10.08 -5.42 -1.58
N GLU A 199 -11.25 -4.82 -1.74
CA GLU A 199 -12.11 -5.04 -2.92
C GLU A 199 -12.38 -3.77 -3.73
N GLN A 200 -12.18 -2.58 -3.16
CA GLN A 200 -12.62 -1.33 -3.79
C GLN A 200 -11.81 -1.00 -5.05
N ILE A 201 -10.55 -1.42 -5.11
CA ILE A 201 -9.70 -1.31 -6.30
C ILE A 201 -10.29 -2.03 -7.53
N PHE A 202 -11.21 -2.99 -7.37
CA PHE A 202 -11.82 -3.71 -8.49
C PHE A 202 -13.01 -2.97 -9.10
N ASP A 203 -13.70 -2.14 -8.33
CA ASP A 203 -15.00 -1.57 -8.68
C ASP A 203 -15.09 -0.04 -8.53
N PHE A 204 -13.96 0.65 -8.27
CA PHE A 204 -13.94 2.10 -8.07
C PHE A 204 -14.58 2.89 -9.24
N VAL A 205 -14.50 2.38 -10.47
CA VAL A 205 -15.09 3.00 -11.67
C VAL A 205 -16.62 3.15 -11.60
N ASN A 206 -17.29 2.46 -10.68
CA ASN A 206 -18.72 2.65 -10.41
C ASN A 206 -19.00 3.95 -9.63
N TYR A 207 -17.98 4.54 -9.01
CA TYR A 207 -18.08 5.71 -8.14
C TYR A 207 -17.38 6.94 -8.71
N VAL A 208 -16.52 6.77 -9.72
CA VAL A 208 -15.70 7.84 -10.28
C VAL A 208 -15.65 7.74 -11.80
N ASP A 209 -15.77 8.88 -12.49
CA ASP A 209 -15.66 8.96 -13.95
C ASP A 209 -14.18 8.92 -14.37
N TRP A 210 -13.63 7.71 -14.37
CA TRP A 210 -12.20 7.42 -14.44
C TRP A 210 -11.45 8.00 -15.64
N PRO A 211 -11.98 8.02 -16.88
CA PRO A 211 -11.26 8.64 -17.99
C PRO A 211 -11.08 10.15 -17.82
N ASP A 212 -12.03 10.82 -17.16
CA ASP A 212 -12.16 12.29 -17.14
C ASP A 212 -11.51 12.95 -15.90
N CYS A 213 -11.15 12.17 -14.88
CA CYS A 213 -10.50 12.68 -13.65
C CYS A 213 -9.00 13.00 -13.79
N LEU A 214 -8.49 13.03 -15.03
CA LEU A 214 -7.07 12.80 -15.34
C LEU A 214 -6.35 13.96 -16.06
N GLU A 215 -6.94 15.16 -16.08
CA GLU A 215 -6.24 16.40 -16.48
C GLU A 215 -5.29 16.92 -15.39
#